data_AF-K0F1Z1-F1
#
_entry.id   AF-K0F1Z1-F1
#
_cell.length_a   1.000
_cell.length_b   1.000
_cell.length_c   1.000
_cell.angle_alpha   90.00
_cell.angle_beta   90.00
_cell.angle_gamma   90.00
#
_symmetry.space_group_name_H-M   'P 1'
#
loop_
_entity.id
_entity.type
_entity.pdbx_description
1 polymer ?
#
loop_
_entity_poly.entity_id
_entity_poly.type
_entity_poly.pdbx_seq_one_letter_code
_entity_poly.pdbx_strand_id
1 'polypeptide(L)'
;MISQLRFAGQPHQADEAAPYDAATCDDYEPRPAEFPLDTCDFWPTAGTAKAFRPQRAEGAAPVLFIGTRHDPTTPVGNAERMAGYLDSPLLIREGDGHTFVFGDVNRCIDERVVSYFEDPASAHGGVCAAEPEH
;
A
#
# COMPACT_ATOMS: atom_id res chain seq x y z
N MET A 1 -11.46 -39.62 -37.10
CA MET A 1 -10.89 -39.69 -35.75
C MET A 1 -10.41 -38.29 -35.38
N ILE A 2 -11.18 -37.57 -34.56
CA ILE A 2 -10.77 -36.25 -34.05
C ILE A 2 -9.94 -36.52 -32.80
N SER A 3 -8.62 -36.37 -32.93
CA SER A 3 -7.68 -36.48 -31.82
C SER A 3 -7.93 -35.32 -30.87
N GLN A 4 -8.41 -35.60 -29.66
CA GLN A 4 -8.52 -34.58 -28.62
C GLN A 4 -7.12 -34.28 -28.08
N LEU A 5 -6.60 -33.09 -28.41
CA LEU A 5 -5.43 -32.54 -27.75
C LEU A 5 -5.75 -32.35 -26.27
N ARG A 6 -5.07 -33.09 -25.40
CA ARG A 6 -5.01 -32.83 -23.97
C ARG A 6 -4.04 -31.67 -23.74
N PHE A 7 -4.57 -30.50 -23.37
CA PHE A 7 -3.76 -29.46 -22.77
C PHE A 7 -3.37 -29.91 -21.36
N ALA A 8 -2.16 -30.46 -21.21
CA ALA A 8 -1.53 -30.69 -19.93
C ALA A 8 -0.80 -29.39 -19.53
N GLY A 9 -1.56 -28.39 -19.08
CA GLY A 9 -1.04 -27.27 -18.31
C GLY A 9 -1.57 -27.40 -16.89
N GLN A 10 -0.69 -27.45 -15.89
CA GLN A 10 -1.10 -27.26 -14.50
C GLN A 10 -1.85 -25.93 -14.40
N PRO A 11 -2.94 -25.83 -13.62
CA PRO A 11 -3.53 -24.54 -13.35
C PRO A 11 -2.44 -23.67 -12.73
N HIS A 12 -2.09 -22.56 -13.38
CA HIS A 12 -1.36 -21.50 -12.72
C HIS A 12 -2.26 -21.06 -11.58
N GLN A 13 -1.94 -21.47 -10.34
CA GLN A 13 -2.47 -20.76 -9.19
C GLN A 13 -2.01 -19.32 -9.38
N ALA A 14 -2.97 -18.43 -9.59
CA ALA A 14 -2.69 -17.01 -9.64
C ALA A 14 -2.03 -16.67 -8.31
N ASP A 15 -0.84 -16.06 -8.38
CA ASP A 15 -0.19 -15.52 -7.20
C ASP A 15 -1.09 -14.39 -6.67
N GLU A 16 -1.77 -14.62 -5.56
CA GLU A 16 -2.71 -13.67 -4.97
C GLU A 16 -2.03 -12.37 -4.55
N ALA A 17 -0.70 -12.37 -4.34
CA ALA A 17 0.07 -11.17 -4.03
C ALA A 17 0.38 -10.31 -5.27
N ALA A 18 0.45 -10.91 -6.46
CA ALA A 18 0.87 -10.22 -7.69
C ALA A 18 0.13 -8.90 -8.01
N PRO A 19 -1.21 -8.78 -7.89
CA PRO A 19 -1.88 -7.51 -8.15
C PRO A 19 -1.53 -6.43 -7.11
N TYR A 20 -1.26 -6.83 -5.86
CA TYR A 20 -0.87 -5.89 -4.81
C TYR A 20 0.58 -5.42 -4.99
N ASP A 21 1.47 -6.33 -5.37
CA ASP A 21 2.86 -5.98 -5.69
C ASP A 21 2.93 -5.08 -6.94
N ALA A 22 2.12 -5.34 -7.96
CA ALA A 22 2.12 -4.51 -9.18
C ALA A 22 1.52 -3.10 -8.98
N ALA A 23 0.73 -2.90 -7.93
CA ALA A 23 0.18 -1.60 -7.57
C ALA A 23 1.11 -0.78 -6.65
N THR A 24 2.35 -1.24 -6.49
CA THR A 24 3.36 -0.51 -5.74
C THR A 24 3.94 0.67 -6.54
N CYS A 25 4.27 1.76 -5.84
CA CYS A 25 4.73 3.01 -6.47
C CYS A 25 6.08 2.89 -7.20
N ASP A 26 6.85 1.85 -6.91
CA ASP A 26 8.11 1.48 -7.54
C ASP A 26 7.95 0.53 -8.72
N ASP A 27 6.76 -0.03 -8.96
CA ASP A 27 6.42 -0.73 -10.23
C ASP A 27 5.91 0.24 -11.30
N TYR A 28 6.12 1.55 -11.12
CA TYR A 28 5.88 2.52 -12.17
C TYR A 28 6.93 2.36 -13.29
N GLU A 29 6.58 1.63 -14.33
CA GLU A 29 7.29 1.70 -15.61
C GLU A 29 6.80 2.88 -16.45
N PRO A 30 7.70 3.63 -17.12
CA PRO A 30 7.28 4.63 -18.09
C PRO A 30 6.34 3.99 -19.11
N ARG A 31 5.12 4.50 -19.23
CA ARG A 31 4.15 3.97 -20.19
C ARG A 31 4.77 3.99 -21.61
N PRO A 32 4.81 2.85 -22.31
CA PRO A 32 5.32 2.81 -23.68
C PRO A 32 4.56 3.80 -24.56
N ALA A 33 5.25 4.42 -25.52
CA ALA A 33 4.68 5.45 -26.38
C ALA A 33 3.49 4.96 -27.24
N GLU A 34 3.30 3.65 -27.37
CA GLU A 34 2.15 3.02 -28.01
C GLU A 34 0.87 3.00 -27.17
N PHE A 35 0.96 3.23 -25.85
CA PHE A 35 -0.24 3.34 -25.02
C PHE A 35 -0.98 4.65 -25.32
N PRO A 36 -2.33 4.63 -25.32
CA PRO A 36 -3.11 5.85 -25.46
C PRO A 36 -2.73 6.89 -24.41
N LEU A 37 -2.65 8.16 -24.84
CA LEU A 37 -2.55 9.30 -23.94
C LEU A 37 -3.71 9.27 -22.93
N ASP A 38 -3.43 9.64 -21.70
CA ASP A 38 -4.45 9.76 -20.66
C ASP A 38 -4.92 11.19 -20.45
N THR A 39 -5.86 11.38 -19.53
CA THR A 39 -6.44 12.69 -19.24
C THR A 39 -5.40 13.73 -18.77
N CYS A 40 -4.31 13.30 -18.13
CA CYS A 40 -3.24 14.19 -17.67
C CYS A 40 -2.38 14.72 -18.82
N ASP A 41 -2.22 13.96 -19.92
CA ASP A 41 -1.49 14.41 -21.12
C ASP A 41 -2.18 15.60 -21.81
N PHE A 42 -3.49 15.73 -21.66
CA PHE A 42 -4.28 16.83 -22.20
C PHE A 42 -4.47 17.98 -21.21
N TRP A 43 -3.85 17.91 -20.03
CA TRP A 43 -4.01 18.94 -19.01
C TRP A 43 -3.37 20.26 -19.48
N PRO A 44 -4.10 21.39 -19.50
CA PRO A 44 -3.64 22.61 -20.16
C PRO A 44 -2.55 23.36 -19.39
N THR A 45 -2.22 22.92 -18.17
CA THR A 45 -1.26 23.59 -17.28
C THR A 45 -0.18 22.60 -16.86
N ALA A 46 1.08 23.00 -16.90
CA ALA A 46 2.16 22.12 -16.45
C ALA A 46 2.06 21.82 -14.94
N GLY A 47 2.20 20.54 -14.57
CA GLY A 47 2.34 20.14 -13.18
C GLY A 47 3.62 20.72 -12.56
N THR A 48 3.51 21.23 -11.33
CA THR A 48 4.65 21.82 -10.61
C THR A 48 5.37 20.82 -9.72
N ALA A 49 4.69 19.74 -9.33
CA ALA A 49 5.28 18.66 -8.54
C ALA A 49 6.30 17.87 -9.37
N LYS A 50 7.42 17.51 -8.75
CA LYS A 50 8.40 16.57 -9.28
C LYS A 50 8.39 15.34 -8.40
N ALA A 51 8.53 14.16 -8.99
CA ALA A 51 8.73 12.95 -8.21
C ALA A 51 10.01 13.10 -7.39
N PHE A 52 9.93 12.77 -6.10
CA PHE A 52 11.06 12.79 -5.19
C PHE A 52 10.90 11.68 -4.17
N ARG A 53 12.03 11.24 -3.62
CA ARG A 53 12.02 10.37 -2.44
C ARG A 53 11.87 11.25 -1.20
N PRO A 54 10.82 11.06 -0.39
CA PRO A 54 10.63 11.84 0.83
C PRO A 54 11.73 11.56 1.86
N GLN A 55 11.99 12.56 2.68
CA GLN A 55 12.97 12.53 3.77
C GLN A 55 12.32 13.16 4.99
N ARG A 56 12.56 12.59 6.17
CA ARG A 56 12.10 13.20 7.42
C ARG A 56 12.94 14.44 7.70
N ALA A 57 12.28 15.57 7.92
CA ALA A 57 12.97 16.80 8.26
C ALA A 57 13.68 16.66 9.61
N GLU A 58 14.82 17.33 9.76
CA GLU A 58 15.57 17.33 11.02
C GLU A 58 14.68 17.86 12.16
N GLY A 59 14.67 17.13 13.28
CA GLY A 59 13.83 17.45 14.44
C GLY A 59 12.34 17.12 14.29
N ALA A 60 11.88 16.64 13.12
CA ALA A 60 10.50 16.18 12.96
C ALA A 60 10.28 14.86 13.72
N ALA A 61 9.15 14.77 14.41
CA ALA A 61 8.70 13.53 15.05
C ALA A 61 8.50 12.40 14.01
N PRO A 62 8.62 11.12 14.41
CA PRO A 62 8.28 10.01 13.54
C PRO A 62 6.83 10.10 13.03
N VAL A 63 6.60 9.67 11.80
CA VAL A 63 5.25 9.57 11.23
C VAL A 63 4.75 8.14 11.42
N LEU A 64 3.58 7.94 12.01
CA LEU A 64 3.01 6.59 12.08
C LEU A 64 2.40 6.21 10.73
N PHE A 65 2.98 5.21 10.06
CA PHE A 65 2.40 4.60 8.88
C PHE A 65 1.45 3.48 9.26
N ILE A 66 0.38 3.33 8.49
CA ILE A 66 -0.66 2.32 8.70
C ILE A 66 -1.01 1.73 7.34
N GLY A 67 -0.93 0.41 7.22
CA GLY A 67 -1.31 -0.34 6.03
C GLY A 67 -2.27 -1.49 6.37
N THR A 68 -3.02 -1.95 5.37
CA THR A 68 -3.75 -3.22 5.42
C THR A 68 -2.98 -4.24 4.59
N ARG A 69 -2.86 -5.48 5.09
CA ARG A 69 -2.16 -6.59 4.44
C ARG A 69 -2.56 -6.75 2.96
N HIS A 70 -3.86 -6.76 2.69
CA HIS A 70 -4.42 -6.88 1.34
C HIS A 70 -5.23 -5.63 0.95
N ASP A 71 -4.60 -4.45 0.96
CA ASP A 71 -5.19 -3.22 0.45
C ASP A 71 -5.10 -3.16 -1.09
N PRO A 72 -6.21 -3.19 -1.84
CA PRO A 72 -6.17 -3.20 -3.31
C PRO A 72 -5.91 -1.81 -3.92
N THR A 73 -6.05 -0.73 -3.14
CA THR A 73 -5.93 0.65 -3.62
C THR A 73 -4.57 1.24 -3.27
N THR A 74 -4.09 0.97 -2.05
CA THR A 74 -2.76 1.37 -1.56
C THR A 74 -2.04 0.19 -0.93
N PRO A 75 -1.42 -0.69 -1.73
CA PRO A 75 -0.76 -1.91 -1.26
C PRO A 75 0.22 -1.69 -0.11
N VAL A 76 0.31 -2.67 0.80
CA VAL A 76 1.13 -2.57 2.03
C VAL A 76 2.60 -2.24 1.75
N GLY A 77 3.16 -2.71 0.63
CA GLY A 77 4.53 -2.37 0.22
C GLY A 77 4.77 -0.86 0.08
N ASN A 78 3.74 -0.09 -0.29
CA ASN A 78 3.84 1.37 -0.34
C ASN A 78 4.03 1.97 1.06
N ALA A 79 3.32 1.44 2.05
CA ALA A 79 3.48 1.85 3.44
C ALA A 79 4.85 1.45 3.99
N GLU A 80 5.34 0.25 3.68
CA GLU A 80 6.68 -0.23 4.05
C GLU A 80 7.79 0.68 3.50
N ARG A 81 7.73 1.04 2.20
CA ARG A 81 8.71 1.95 1.60
C ARG A 81 8.67 3.33 2.24
N MET A 82 7.48 3.91 2.40
CA MET A 82 7.35 5.24 2.99
C MET A 82 7.84 5.27 4.45
N ALA A 83 7.53 4.24 5.24
CA ALA A 83 8.07 4.06 6.58
C ALA A 83 9.60 3.99 6.58
N GLY A 84 10.20 3.24 5.65
CA GLY A 84 11.65 3.18 5.48
C GLY A 84 12.27 4.50 5.01
N TYR A 85 11.57 5.28 4.19
CA TYR A 85 12.08 6.57 3.69
C TYR A 85 12.12 7.64 4.78
N LEU A 86 11.17 7.59 5.71
CA LEU A 86 11.05 8.54 6.81
C LEU A 86 11.64 8.03 8.14
N ASP A 87 12.22 6.83 8.17
CA ASP A 87 12.72 6.19 9.40
C ASP A 87 11.65 6.23 10.50
N SER A 88 10.53 5.56 10.21
CA SER A 88 9.26 5.77 10.89
C SER A 88 8.53 4.45 11.16
N PRO A 89 7.72 4.36 12.23
CA PRO A 89 7.02 3.13 12.59
C PRO A 89 5.89 2.79 11.60
N LEU A 90 5.65 1.49 11.40
CA LEU A 90 4.57 0.96 10.56
C LEU A 90 3.69 -0.02 11.34
N LEU A 91 2.38 0.21 11.32
CA LEU A 91 1.36 -0.74 11.73
C LEU A 91 0.76 -1.44 10.50
N ILE A 92 0.67 -2.76 10.55
CA ILE A 92 -0.03 -3.55 9.54
C ILE A 92 -1.26 -4.17 10.20
N ARG A 93 -2.44 -3.90 9.64
CA ARG A 93 -3.66 -4.63 9.96
C ARG A 93 -3.74 -5.87 9.07
N GLU A 94 -3.91 -7.03 9.66
CA GLU A 94 -4.27 -8.23 8.90
C GLU A 94 -5.73 -8.15 8.42
N GLY A 95 -5.97 -8.49 7.16
CA GLY A 95 -7.28 -8.46 6.52
C GLY A 95 -7.27 -7.72 5.19
N ASP A 96 -8.48 -7.46 4.68
CA ASP A 96 -8.73 -6.83 3.39
C ASP A 96 -9.34 -5.43 3.54
N GLY A 97 -9.19 -4.61 2.51
CA GLY A 97 -9.85 -3.29 2.41
C GLY A 97 -8.89 -2.10 2.44
N HIS A 98 -9.45 -0.91 2.20
CA HIS A 98 -8.70 0.32 2.01
C HIS A 98 -9.17 1.40 2.99
N THR A 99 -8.23 1.92 3.81
CA THR A 99 -8.48 2.86 4.93
C THR A 99 -9.47 2.32 5.98
N PHE A 100 -9.24 2.60 7.26
CA PHE A 100 -10.03 1.97 8.35
C PHE A 100 -9.86 2.60 9.74
N VAL A 101 -8.87 3.49 9.92
CA VAL A 101 -8.60 4.14 11.22
C VAL A 101 -9.84 4.91 11.68
N PHE A 102 -10.29 4.64 12.91
CA PHE A 102 -11.53 5.15 13.49
C PHE A 102 -12.80 4.83 12.69
N GLY A 103 -12.76 3.75 11.90
CA GLY A 103 -13.88 3.23 11.12
C GLY A 103 -14.63 2.08 11.79
N ASP A 104 -14.33 1.77 13.06
CA ASP A 104 -14.89 0.62 13.80
C ASP A 104 -14.53 -0.74 13.18
N VAL A 105 -13.30 -0.85 12.68
CA VAL A 105 -12.78 -2.01 11.94
C VAL A 105 -11.74 -2.82 12.72
N ASN A 106 -10.88 -2.13 13.50
CA ASN A 106 -9.81 -2.80 14.23
C ASN A 106 -9.42 -1.97 15.47
N ARG A 107 -9.85 -2.42 16.65
CA ARG A 107 -9.57 -1.73 17.90
C ARG A 107 -8.09 -1.65 18.22
N CYS A 108 -7.30 -2.69 17.89
CA CYS A 108 -5.84 -2.66 18.07
C CYS A 108 -5.21 -1.47 17.32
N ILE A 109 -5.64 -1.17 16.10
CA ILE A 109 -5.12 -0.02 15.36
C ILE A 109 -5.54 1.27 16.04
N ASP A 110 -6.82 1.44 16.36
CA ASP A 110 -7.35 2.68 16.90
C ASP A 110 -6.69 3.05 18.24
N GLU A 111 -6.50 2.07 19.14
CA GLU A 111 -5.78 2.27 20.40
C GLU A 111 -4.35 2.76 20.17
N ARG A 112 -3.64 2.16 19.20
CA ARG A 112 -2.26 2.54 18.88
C ARG A 112 -2.16 3.91 18.20
N VAL A 113 -3.17 4.31 17.42
CA VAL A 113 -3.27 5.65 16.85
C VAL A 113 -3.52 6.69 17.94
N VAL A 114 -4.39 6.41 18.90
CA VAL A 114 -4.61 7.29 20.05
C VAL A 114 -3.31 7.49 20.83
N SER A 115 -2.58 6.42 21.16
CA SER A 115 -1.28 6.54 21.83
C SER A 115 -0.25 7.34 21.03
N TYR A 116 -0.26 7.23 19.69
CA TYR A 116 0.62 8.04 18.84
C TYR A 116 0.29 9.54 18.92
N PHE A 117 -0.99 9.91 19.01
CA PHE A 117 -1.37 11.31 19.19
C PHE A 117 -0.98 11.86 20.56
N GLU A 118 -0.91 11.02 21.58
CA GLU A 118 -0.48 11.41 22.94
C GLU A 118 1.05 11.54 23.05
N ASP A 119 1.80 10.56 22.53
CA ASP A 119 3.26 10.57 22.49
C ASP A 119 3.79 9.96 21.18
N PRO A 120 4.04 10.78 20.14
CA PRO A 120 4.56 10.33 18.86
C PRO A 120 5.92 9.61 18.95
N ALA A 121 6.74 9.92 19.97
CA ALA A 121 8.07 9.33 20.12
C ALA A 121 8.03 7.89 20.63
N SER A 122 6.92 7.51 21.29
CA SER A 122 6.70 6.15 21.80
C SER A 122 6.24 5.15 20.73
N ALA A 123 5.83 5.64 19.56
CA ALA A 123 5.25 4.79 18.54
C ALA A 123 6.27 3.79 17.98
N HIS A 124 5.86 2.54 17.93
CA HIS A 124 6.65 1.43 17.38
C HIS A 124 5.86 0.69 16.31
N GLY A 125 6.55 -0.01 15.41
CA GLY A 125 5.86 -0.84 14.44
C GLY A 125 5.10 -2.01 15.08
N GLY A 126 4.34 -2.74 14.27
CA GLY A 126 3.68 -3.97 14.71
C GLY A 126 2.60 -4.46 13.75
N VAL A 127 2.04 -5.63 14.09
CA VAL A 127 0.93 -6.22 13.36
C VAL A 127 -0.27 -6.31 14.30
N CYS A 128 -1.43 -5.83 13.84
CA CYS A 128 -2.71 -6.04 14.49
C CYS A 128 -3.45 -7.17 13.76
N ALA A 129 -3.85 -8.19 14.50
CA ALA A 129 -4.61 -9.31 13.94
C ALA A 129 -5.98 -8.84 13.40
N ALA A 130 -6.53 -9.62 12.47
CA ALA A 130 -7.90 -9.43 12.01
C ALA A 130 -8.87 -9.60 13.18
N GLU A 131 -9.85 -8.71 13.26
CA GLU A 131 -10.97 -8.83 14.21
C GLU A 131 -12.14 -9.55 13.52
N PRO A 132 -12.97 -10.31 14.26
CA PRO A 132 -14.12 -10.96 13.67
C PRO A 132 -15.10 -9.92 13.10
N GLU A 133 -15.54 -10.12 11.87
CA GLU A 133 -16.63 -9.33 11.29
C GLU A 133 -17.91 -9.50 12.15
N HIS A 134 -18.55 -8.39 12.50
CA HIS A 134 -19.77 -8.35 13.32
C HIS A 134 -21.04 -8.61 12.51
#